data_AF-A0A0F8ZV12-F1
#
_entry.id   AF-A0A0F8ZV12-F1
#
_cell.length_a   1.000
_cell.length_b   1.000
_cell.length_c   1.000
_cell.angle_alpha   90.00
_cell.angle_beta   90.00
_cell.angle_gamma   90.00
#
_symmetry.space_group_name_H-M   'P 1'
#
loop_
_entity.id
_entity.type
_entity.pdbx_description
1 polymer ?
#
loop_
_entity_poly.entity_id
_entity_poly.type
_entity_poly.pdbx_seq_one_letter_code
_entity_poly.pdbx_strand_id
1 'polypeptide(L)'
;HMSVYDEMITSNRDIDLNLILDWHRKVFELTKPEIAGIIRKYSIQISRSKYVPPMGGIEYLMDDLLNWYNEYKNKRHPVYLAYYMHFEFISIHPFGDGNGRMGRILMNYILFKNKSPMFDIIYEIRQSYYNALEKANLKEDRMIFLGWFCKRYIEANKN
;
A
#
# COMPACT_ATOMS: atom_id res chain seq x y z
N HIS A 1 -15.01 -4.88 -1.87
CA HIS A 1 -13.64 -5.39 -2.15
C HIS A 1 -13.47 -5.76 -3.61
N MET A 2 -14.26 -6.70 -4.17
CA MET A 2 -14.17 -7.05 -5.60
C MET A 2 -14.41 -5.84 -6.52
N SER A 3 -15.37 -4.97 -6.21
CA SER A 3 -15.66 -3.76 -6.99
C SER A 3 -14.47 -2.82 -7.22
N VAL A 4 -13.55 -2.70 -6.26
CA VAL A 4 -12.35 -1.87 -6.40
C VAL A 4 -11.27 -2.60 -7.19
N TYR A 5 -11.17 -3.92 -7.06
CA TYR A 5 -10.29 -4.72 -7.91
C TYR A 5 -10.73 -4.68 -9.38
N ASP A 6 -12.04 -4.74 -9.65
CA ASP A 6 -12.59 -4.63 -11.01
C ASP A 6 -12.35 -3.24 -11.61
N GLU A 7 -12.51 -2.19 -10.80
CA GLU A 7 -12.17 -0.82 -11.20
C GLU A 7 -10.66 -0.67 -11.44
N MET A 8 -9.82 -1.26 -10.60
CA MET A 8 -8.37 -1.22 -10.75
C MET A 8 -7.91 -1.78 -12.11
N ILE A 9 -8.52 -2.87 -12.59
CA ILE A 9 -8.13 -3.48 -13.86
C ILE A 9 -8.73 -2.79 -15.10
N THR A 10 -9.71 -1.90 -14.92
CA THR A 10 -10.37 -1.15 -16.01
C THR A 10 -10.03 0.35 -16.00
N SER A 11 -9.46 0.86 -14.91
CA SER A 11 -9.17 2.28 -14.71
C SER A 11 -7.94 2.73 -15.50
N ASN A 12 -8.11 3.85 -16.21
CA ASN A 12 -7.01 4.61 -16.82
C ASN A 12 -6.52 5.78 -15.95
N ARG A 13 -7.12 6.03 -14.77
CA ARG A 13 -6.70 7.12 -13.86
C ARG A 13 -5.26 6.93 -13.38
N ASP A 14 -4.53 8.01 -13.14
CA ASP A 14 -3.22 7.91 -12.48
C ASP A 14 -3.39 7.85 -10.96
N ILE A 15 -2.35 7.46 -10.22
CA ILE A 15 -2.39 7.46 -8.75
C ILE A 15 -2.24 8.89 -8.25
N ASP A 16 -3.32 9.41 -7.67
CA ASP A 16 -3.37 10.66 -6.91
C ASP A 16 -4.14 10.46 -5.60
N LEU A 17 -4.17 11.49 -4.75
CA LEU A 17 -4.87 11.40 -3.47
C LEU A 17 -6.36 11.13 -3.66
N ASN A 18 -7.00 11.75 -4.66
CA ASN A 18 -8.43 11.58 -4.93
C ASN A 18 -8.77 10.12 -5.26
N LEU A 19 -7.98 9.46 -6.11
CA LEU A 19 -8.15 8.04 -6.43
C LEU A 19 -8.05 7.17 -5.17
N ILE A 20 -7.06 7.46 -4.31
CA ILE A 20 -6.86 6.71 -3.07
C ILE A 20 -8.06 6.89 -2.12
N LEU A 21 -8.56 8.12 -1.95
CA LEU A 21 -9.73 8.40 -1.12
C LEU A 21 -11.00 7.77 -1.70
N ASP A 22 -11.19 7.83 -3.03
CA ASP A 22 -12.33 7.22 -3.73
C ASP A 22 -12.35 5.70 -3.56
N TRP A 23 -11.22 5.04 -3.78
CA TRP A 23 -11.10 3.60 -3.60
C TRP A 23 -11.28 3.20 -2.14
N HIS A 24 -10.68 3.94 -1.20
CA HIS A 24 -10.92 3.68 0.21
C HIS A 24 -12.42 3.85 0.56
N ARG A 25 -13.09 4.88 0.02
CA ARG A 25 -14.53 5.08 0.19
C ARG A 25 -15.31 3.87 -0.32
N LYS A 26 -15.08 3.42 -1.54
CA LYS A 26 -15.73 2.22 -2.11
C LYS A 26 -15.46 0.94 -1.31
N VAL A 27 -14.30 0.83 -0.67
CA VAL A 27 -13.99 -0.30 0.20
C VAL A 27 -14.85 -0.30 1.47
N PHE A 28 -15.20 0.88 2.00
CA PHE A 28 -15.79 1.01 3.34
C PHE A 28 -17.18 1.62 3.42
N GLU A 29 -17.70 2.26 2.37
CA GLU A 29 -18.97 3.03 2.41
C GLU A 29 -20.16 2.21 2.92
N LEU A 30 -20.18 0.90 2.65
CA LEU A 30 -21.23 -0.01 3.10
C LEU A 30 -21.02 -0.56 4.52
N THR A 31 -19.80 -0.53 5.05
CA THR A 31 -19.46 -1.19 6.33
C THR A 31 -19.06 -0.21 7.44
N LYS A 32 -18.40 0.90 7.09
CA LYS A 32 -17.90 1.94 7.98
C LYS A 32 -17.96 3.31 7.27
N PRO A 33 -19.17 3.81 6.93
CA PRO A 33 -19.34 5.05 6.18
C PRO A 33 -18.66 6.27 6.85
N GLU A 34 -18.56 6.27 8.18
CA GLU A 34 -17.98 7.34 8.98
C GLU A 34 -16.47 7.53 8.80
N ILE A 35 -15.75 6.54 8.27
CA ILE A 35 -14.32 6.63 7.94
C ILE A 35 -14.05 6.50 6.44
N ALA A 36 -15.09 6.31 5.63
CA ALA A 36 -14.96 5.93 4.23
C ALA A 36 -14.37 7.08 3.38
N GLY A 37 -13.08 6.97 3.09
CA GLY A 37 -12.35 7.90 2.23
C GLY A 37 -11.88 9.14 2.99
N ILE A 38 -11.66 9.01 4.30
CA ILE A 38 -11.29 10.10 5.20
C ILE A 38 -9.92 9.79 5.80
N ILE A 39 -8.95 10.69 5.61
CA ILE A 39 -7.65 10.63 6.31
C ILE A 39 -7.89 10.82 7.82
N ARG A 40 -7.28 9.94 8.62
CA ARG A 40 -7.43 10.00 10.08
C ARG A 40 -6.79 11.28 10.64
N LYS A 41 -7.37 11.81 11.71
CA LYS A 41 -6.85 12.97 12.47
C LYS A 41 -6.47 12.60 13.91
N TYR A 42 -6.33 11.30 14.16
CA TYR A 42 -6.09 10.73 15.48
C TYR A 42 -5.04 9.64 15.41
N SER A 43 -4.39 9.38 16.54
CA SER A 43 -3.42 8.29 16.69
C SER A 43 -4.10 6.93 16.63
N ILE A 44 -3.39 5.96 16.08
CA ILE A 44 -3.84 4.57 15.99
C ILE A 44 -2.69 3.64 16.36
N GLN A 45 -3.04 2.44 16.81
CA GLN A 45 -2.10 1.34 16.99
C GLN A 45 -2.33 0.31 15.91
N ILE A 46 -1.26 -0.12 15.24
CA ILE A 46 -1.34 -1.26 14.33
C ILE A 46 -1.41 -2.53 15.17
N SER A 47 -2.51 -3.27 15.03
CA SER A 47 -2.72 -4.52 15.76
C SER A 47 -1.53 -5.48 15.58
N ARG A 48 -0.97 -5.96 16.70
CA ARG A 48 0.18 -6.88 16.76
C ARG A 48 1.48 -6.33 16.15
N SER A 49 1.63 -5.01 16.04
CA SER A 49 2.90 -4.37 15.70
C SER A 49 3.34 -3.47 16.84
N LYS A 50 4.66 -3.40 17.07
CA LYS A 50 5.27 -2.38 17.95
C LYS A 50 5.47 -1.04 17.25
N TYR A 51 5.37 -1.00 15.92
CA TYR A 51 5.47 0.24 15.17
C TYR A 51 4.24 1.12 15.42
N VAL A 52 4.48 2.39 15.71
CA VAL A 52 3.45 3.41 15.87
C VAL A 52 3.56 4.35 14.66
N PRO A 53 2.50 4.45 13.83
CA PRO A 53 2.53 5.32 12.67
C PRO A 53 2.46 6.81 13.10
N PRO A 54 2.83 7.75 12.22
CA PRO A 54 2.81 9.18 12.52
C PRO A 54 1.46 9.66 13.06
N MET A 55 1.45 10.48 14.10
CA MET A 55 0.21 11.03 14.67
C MET A 55 -0.39 12.17 13.81
N GLY A 56 0.47 12.96 13.16
CA GLY A 56 0.09 14.14 12.38
C GLY A 56 0.95 14.31 11.14
N GLY A 57 0.66 15.33 10.33
CA GLY A 57 1.35 15.57 9.06
C GLY A 57 1.05 14.51 7.99
N ILE A 58 -0.01 13.73 8.16
CA ILE A 58 -0.34 12.60 7.27
C ILE A 58 -0.59 13.07 5.83
N GLU A 59 -1.30 14.19 5.66
CA GLU A 59 -1.55 14.78 4.34
C GLU A 59 -0.23 15.14 3.64
N TYR A 60 0.69 15.79 4.36
CA TYR A 60 2.02 16.13 3.85
C TYR A 60 2.84 14.88 3.48
N LEU A 61 2.81 13.84 4.31
CA LEU A 61 3.50 12.57 4.02
C LEU A 61 2.90 11.85 2.79
N MET A 62 1.57 11.92 2.64
CA MET A 62 0.90 11.39 1.45
C MET A 62 1.27 12.20 0.20
N ASP A 63 1.35 13.52 0.29
CA ASP A 63 1.81 14.38 -0.79
C ASP A 63 3.26 14.07 -1.18
N ASP A 64 4.17 13.90 -0.21
CA ASP A 64 5.56 13.50 -0.46
C ASP A 64 5.64 12.14 -1.18
N LEU A 65 4.85 11.15 -0.74
CA LEU A 65 4.79 9.84 -1.40
C LEU A 65 4.26 9.94 -2.84
N LEU A 66 3.21 10.74 -3.06
CA LEU A 66 2.62 10.93 -4.39
C LEU A 66 3.54 11.74 -5.32
N ASN A 67 4.27 12.72 -4.79
CA ASN A 67 5.29 13.47 -5.52
C ASN A 67 6.43 12.53 -5.95
N TRP A 68 6.92 11.70 -5.03
CA TRP A 68 7.89 10.66 -5.35
C TRP A 68 7.38 9.71 -6.43
N TYR A 69 6.14 9.22 -6.30
CA TYR A 69 5.55 8.35 -7.32
C TYR A 69 5.52 9.02 -8.69
N ASN A 70 5.05 10.27 -8.76
CA ASN A 70 4.99 11.01 -10.02
C ASN A 70 6.35 11.25 -10.65
N GLU A 71 7.38 11.50 -9.84
CA GLU A 71 8.75 11.69 -10.31
C GLU A 71 9.36 10.39 -10.87
N TYR A 72 9.06 9.25 -10.23
CA TYR A 72 9.76 7.99 -10.47
C TYR A 72 8.96 6.93 -11.24
N LYS A 73 7.66 7.13 -11.49
CA LYS A 73 6.78 6.14 -12.13
C LYS A 73 7.25 5.64 -13.50
N ASN A 74 7.97 6.48 -14.23
CA ASN A 74 8.56 6.15 -15.53
C ASN A 74 10.08 5.94 -15.49
N LYS A 75 10.70 6.00 -14.30
CA LYS A 75 12.16 5.94 -14.11
C LYS A 75 12.63 4.72 -13.32
N ARG A 76 11.75 4.08 -12.55
CA ARG A 76 12.06 2.92 -11.70
C ARG A 76 11.45 1.65 -12.26
N HIS A 77 12.08 0.52 -11.95
CA HIS A 77 11.53 -0.78 -12.28
C HIS A 77 10.14 -0.95 -11.62
N PRO A 78 9.11 -1.45 -12.32
CA PRO A 78 7.73 -1.51 -11.80
C PRO A 78 7.60 -2.23 -10.46
N VAL A 79 8.34 -3.33 -10.27
CA VAL A 79 8.37 -4.08 -9.01
C VAL A 79 8.89 -3.24 -7.84
N TYR A 80 9.92 -2.42 -8.08
CA TYR A 80 10.45 -1.52 -7.06
C TYR A 80 9.47 -0.38 -6.77
N LEU A 81 8.84 0.17 -7.80
CA LEU A 81 7.81 1.20 -7.67
C LEU A 81 6.62 0.70 -6.84
N ALA A 82 6.15 -0.52 -7.12
CA ALA A 82 5.06 -1.17 -6.39
C ALA A 82 5.44 -1.46 -4.92
N TYR A 83 6.64 -1.97 -4.68
CA TYR A 83 7.19 -2.16 -3.33
C TYR A 83 7.22 -0.85 -2.54
N TYR A 84 7.77 0.21 -3.14
CA TYR A 84 8.00 1.47 -2.43
C TYR A 84 6.66 2.14 -2.09
N MET A 85 5.76 2.22 -3.07
CA MET A 85 4.39 2.69 -2.85
C MET A 85 3.72 1.93 -1.71
N HIS A 86 3.78 0.60 -1.72
CA HIS A 86 3.20 -0.23 -0.69
C HIS A 86 3.80 0.03 0.70
N PHE A 87 5.13 0.02 0.79
CA PHE A 87 5.85 0.15 2.07
C PHE A 87 5.59 1.51 2.71
N GLU A 88 5.82 2.60 1.98
CA GLU A 88 5.63 3.95 2.49
C GLU A 88 4.16 4.20 2.87
N PHE A 89 3.21 3.80 2.03
CA PHE A 89 1.78 3.97 2.31
C PHE A 89 1.35 3.28 3.62
N ILE A 90 1.83 2.04 3.86
CA ILE A 90 1.51 1.31 5.08
C ILE A 90 2.18 1.90 6.32
N SER A 91 3.38 2.47 6.16
CA SER A 91 4.10 3.15 7.23
C SER A 91 3.45 4.49 7.61
N ILE A 92 2.98 5.28 6.62
CA ILE A 92 2.18 6.50 6.85
C ILE A 92 0.85 6.14 7.54
N HIS A 93 0.22 5.05 7.09
CA HIS A 93 -1.02 4.51 7.64
C HIS A 93 -2.15 5.55 7.68
N PRO A 94 -2.55 6.12 6.53
CA PRO A 94 -3.36 7.35 6.49
C PRO A 94 -4.82 7.19 6.94
N PHE A 95 -5.35 5.98 7.00
CA PHE A 95 -6.75 5.71 7.32
C PHE A 95 -6.94 5.10 8.71
N GLY A 96 -8.15 5.22 9.27
CA GLY A 96 -8.52 4.59 10.54
C GLY A 96 -8.61 3.05 10.47
N ASP A 97 -8.84 2.49 9.29
CA ASP A 97 -8.83 1.06 8.98
C ASP A 97 -8.46 0.89 7.49
N GLY A 98 -8.12 -0.33 7.05
CA GLY A 98 -8.03 -0.64 5.62
C GLY A 98 -6.70 -0.38 4.96
N ASN A 99 -5.73 0.19 5.68
CA ASN A 99 -4.41 0.52 5.13
C ASN A 99 -3.71 -0.68 4.49
N GLY A 100 -3.77 -1.86 5.11
CA GLY A 100 -3.21 -3.07 4.50
C GLY A 100 -3.92 -3.50 3.20
N ARG A 101 -5.24 -3.28 3.10
CA ARG A 101 -6.01 -3.59 1.89
C ARG A 101 -5.68 -2.58 0.78
N MET A 102 -5.68 -1.30 1.10
CA MET A 102 -5.33 -0.22 0.18
C MET A 102 -3.88 -0.33 -0.31
N GLY A 103 -2.92 -0.63 0.57
CA GLY A 103 -1.52 -0.82 0.17
C GLY A 103 -1.33 -1.93 -0.86
N ARG A 104 -2.03 -3.08 -0.69
CA ARG A 104 -2.01 -4.18 -1.68
C ARG A 104 -2.70 -3.82 -2.99
N ILE A 105 -3.80 -3.06 -2.93
CA ILE A 105 -4.49 -2.56 -4.13
C ILE A 105 -3.55 -1.63 -4.91
N LEU A 106 -2.90 -0.67 -4.24
CA LEU A 106 -1.96 0.27 -4.90
C LEU A 106 -0.75 -0.44 -5.49
N MET A 107 -0.17 -1.40 -4.75
CA MET A 107 0.90 -2.27 -5.24
C MET A 107 0.51 -2.98 -6.54
N ASN A 108 -0.63 -3.67 -6.55
CA ASN A 108 -1.07 -4.45 -7.71
C ASN A 108 -1.52 -3.54 -8.86
N TYR A 109 -2.07 -2.36 -8.58
CA TYR A 109 -2.39 -1.38 -9.61
C TYR A 109 -1.15 -0.91 -10.36
N ILE A 110 -0.06 -0.64 -9.64
CA ILE A 110 1.23 -0.27 -10.24
C ILE A 110 1.76 -1.41 -11.12
N LEU A 111 1.75 -2.64 -10.62
CA LEU A 111 2.20 -3.81 -11.38
C LEU A 111 1.37 -3.97 -12.67
N PHE A 112 0.04 -3.94 -12.54
CA PHE A 112 -0.90 -4.08 -13.64
C PHE A 112 -0.72 -3.01 -14.73
N LYS A 113 -0.68 -1.73 -14.33
CA LYS A 113 -0.44 -0.58 -15.24
C LYS A 113 0.85 -0.71 -16.04
N ASN A 114 1.87 -1.33 -15.45
CA ASN A 114 3.18 -1.55 -16.07
C ASN A 114 3.31 -2.92 -16.75
N LYS A 115 2.21 -3.64 -16.97
CA LYS A 115 2.18 -4.98 -17.59
C LYS A 115 3.08 -5.99 -16.87
N SER A 116 3.32 -5.77 -15.58
CA SER A 116 4.03 -6.70 -14.70
C SER A 116 3.00 -7.60 -14.00
N PRO A 117 3.31 -8.90 -13.81
CA PRO A 117 2.43 -9.79 -13.08
C PRO A 117 2.06 -9.24 -11.70
N MET A 118 0.76 -9.25 -11.39
CA MET A 118 0.28 -9.01 -10.03
C MET A 118 0.61 -10.21 -9.14
N PHE A 119 0.71 -10.00 -7.83
CA PHE A 119 0.78 -11.11 -6.89
C PHE A 119 0.05 -10.79 -5.59
N ASP A 120 -0.41 -11.86 -4.93
CA ASP A 120 -1.16 -11.75 -3.69
C ASP A 120 -0.32 -12.18 -2.48
N ILE A 121 -0.55 -11.48 -1.38
CA ILE A 121 -0.03 -11.87 -0.07
C ILE A 121 -1.04 -12.81 0.57
N ILE A 122 -0.94 -14.09 0.22
CA ILE A 122 -1.85 -15.15 0.69
C ILE A 122 -1.72 -15.42 2.19
N TYR A 123 -2.73 -16.08 2.75
CA TYR A 123 -2.85 -16.31 4.19
C TYR A 123 -1.63 -17.03 4.78
N GLU A 124 -1.08 -17.97 4.03
CA GLU A 124 0.05 -18.82 4.38
C GLU A 124 1.33 -18.02 4.61
N ILE A 125 1.53 -16.93 3.87
CA ILE A 125 2.75 -16.11 3.95
C ILE A 125 2.56 -14.82 4.79
N ARG A 126 1.34 -14.53 5.24
CA ARG A 126 0.99 -13.28 5.94
C ARG A 126 1.84 -13.02 7.19
N GLN A 127 2.23 -14.08 7.91
CA GLN A 127 3.05 -13.89 9.11
C GLN A 127 4.46 -13.41 8.75
N SER A 128 5.05 -13.97 7.69
CA SER A 128 6.36 -13.53 7.19
C SER A 128 6.31 -12.09 6.67
N TYR A 129 5.18 -11.70 6.05
CA TYR A 129 4.89 -10.34 5.61
C TYR A 129 4.88 -9.35 6.77
N TYR A 130 4.07 -9.62 7.81
CA TYR A 130 4.00 -8.73 8.98
C TYR A 130 5.36 -8.63 9.70
N ASN A 131 6.07 -9.75 9.84
CA ASN A 131 7.40 -9.75 10.46
C ASN A 131 8.41 -8.92 9.65
N ALA A 132 8.34 -8.94 8.31
CA ALA A 132 9.23 -8.16 7.47
C ALA A 132 8.94 -6.66 7.57
N LEU A 133 7.66 -6.26 7.57
CA LEU A 133 7.26 -4.86 7.81
C LEU A 133 7.70 -4.36 9.18
N GLU A 134 7.42 -5.13 10.25
CA GLU A 134 7.79 -4.74 11.60
C GLU A 134 9.31 -4.57 11.74
N LYS A 135 10.10 -5.51 11.20
CA LYS A 135 11.57 -5.40 11.25
C LYS A 135 12.09 -4.21 10.45
N ALA A 136 11.53 -3.94 9.28
CA ALA A 136 11.94 -2.81 8.46
C ALA A 136 11.65 -1.47 9.17
N ASN A 137 10.47 -1.33 9.78
CA ASN A 137 10.08 -0.12 10.49
C ASN A 137 10.85 0.07 11.80
N LEU A 138 11.05 -0.98 12.60
CA LEU A 138 11.75 -0.87 13.88
C LEU A 138 13.26 -0.67 13.75
N LYS A 139 13.85 -1.06 12.62
CA LYS A 139 15.29 -0.89 12.34
C LYS A 139 15.58 0.29 11.40
N GLU A 140 14.54 0.96 10.92
CA GLU A 140 14.64 1.99 9.88
C GLU A 140 15.39 1.51 8.63
N ASP A 141 15.28 0.21 8.33
CA ASP A 141 15.95 -0.44 7.22
C ASP A 141 14.93 -1.06 6.25
N ARG A 142 14.55 -0.25 5.26
CA ARG A 142 13.61 -0.64 4.21
C ARG A 142 14.11 -1.81 3.36
N MET A 143 15.42 -2.08 3.31
CA MET A 143 15.99 -3.18 2.53
C MET A 143 15.51 -4.54 3.03
N ILE A 144 15.16 -4.65 4.31
CA ILE A 144 14.58 -5.86 4.90
C ILE A 144 13.26 -6.20 4.20
N PHE A 145 12.36 -5.22 4.08
CA PHE A 145 11.08 -5.44 3.42
C PHE A 145 11.26 -5.60 1.90
N LEU A 146 12.20 -4.89 1.28
CA LEU A 146 12.49 -5.04 -0.16
C LEU A 146 12.95 -6.45 -0.49
N GLY A 147 13.87 -7.01 0.30
CA GLY A 147 14.35 -8.37 0.13
C GLY A 147 13.23 -9.40 0.26
N TRP A 148 12.36 -9.24 1.26
CA TRP A 148 11.17 -10.08 1.41
C TRP A 148 10.23 -9.94 0.19
N PHE A 149 9.96 -8.71 -0.24
CA PHE A 149 9.06 -8.41 -1.36
C PHE A 149 9.55 -9.04 -2.66
N CYS A 150 10.81 -8.79 -3.03
CA CYS A 150 11.40 -9.33 -4.25
C CYS A 150 11.42 -10.86 -4.24
N LYS A 151 11.77 -11.49 -3.11
CA LYS A 151 11.75 -12.95 -2.98
C LYS A 151 10.36 -13.52 -3.26
N ARG A 152 9.32 -12.95 -2.62
CA ARG A 152 7.93 -13.39 -2.79
C ARG A 152 7.41 -13.12 -4.20
N TYR A 153 7.72 -11.95 -4.76
CA TYR A 153 7.36 -11.61 -6.13
C TYR A 153 7.96 -12.60 -7.13
N ILE A 154 9.24 -12.94 -7.00
CA ILE A 154 9.89 -13.92 -7.88
C ILE A 154 9.23 -15.28 -7.72
N GLU A 155 9.07 -15.78 -6.49
CA GLU A 155 8.44 -17.09 -6.24
C GLU A 155 7.01 -17.19 -6.79
N ALA A 156 6.22 -16.13 -6.67
CA ALA A 156 4.85 -16.09 -7.22
C ALA A 156 4.83 -16.09 -8.76
N ASN A 157 5.94 -15.75 -9.40
CA ASN A 157 6.07 -15.60 -10.85
C ASN A 157 7.11 -16.54 -11.47
N LYS A 158 7.55 -17.56 -10.73
CA LYS A 158 8.36 -18.66 -11.28
C LYS A 158 7.43 -19.58 -12.07
N ASN A 159 7.19 -19.23 -13.33
CA ASN A 159 6.71 -20.14 -14.36
C ASN A 159 7.78 -20.24 -15.44
#